data_AF-A0A919JLU6-F1
#
_entry.id   AF-A0A919JLU6-F1
#
_cell.length_a   1.000
_cell.length_b   1.000
_cell.length_c   1.000
_cell.angle_alpha   90.00
_cell.angle_beta   90.00
_cell.angle_gamma   90.00
#
_symmetry.space_group_name_H-M   'P 1'
#
loop_
_entity.id
_entity.type
_entity.pdbx_description
1 polymer ?
#
loop_
_entity_poly.entity_id
_entity_poly.type
_entity_poly.pdbx_seq_one_letter_code
_entity_poly.pdbx_strand_id
1 'polypeptide(L)'
;MLAIVFSWLVAAVLIVGLAVLVGRVVTGRVSGLPVDARGRYSLTHLQIALWTIVILSLIMGAAVGRMVHGLPPLGFHIPGELLAVMGISLGSGVLTTVTKATKDAARPESVAASIPKRLMDKSRLTTAEQAEWRPRFWQIYMQEEGTFADEVVDIGKLQNFLITLVLVLAYTVAVWQALDAAGTAAKFDALPGFAGSFLTLLAVSHGAYVAAKIPPQPGTPDTNLSERDRKVAGSVPVAAEPHGALGPIAEWSDVNPISSVPRGAALGVVDAKPFELNWRFSAAEPWQTAEATRVGKDSYLAFVSREGADGRIEVTFTRRYPAENRWEQGTHKVTVDG
;
A
#
# COMPACT_ATOMS: atom_id res chain seq x y z
N MET A 1 -28.49 17.12 15.25
CA MET A 1 -28.24 15.93 14.40
C MET A 1 -28.39 16.24 12.92
N LEU A 2 -29.58 16.68 12.45
CA LEU A 2 -29.85 16.96 11.03
C LEU A 2 -28.79 17.86 10.37
N ALA A 3 -28.34 18.91 11.08
CA ALA A 3 -27.30 19.81 10.58
C ALA A 3 -25.96 19.10 10.30
N ILE A 4 -25.52 18.17 11.17
CA ILE A 4 -24.27 17.41 10.96
C ILE A 4 -24.43 16.46 9.78
N VAL A 5 -25.52 15.68 9.74
CA VAL A 5 -25.77 14.72 8.65
C VAL A 5 -25.87 15.44 7.31
N PHE A 6 -26.64 16.53 7.24
CA PHE A 6 -26.77 17.32 6.03
C PHE A 6 -25.43 17.92 5.59
N SER A 7 -24.68 18.53 6.52
CA SER A 7 -23.36 19.10 6.23
C SER A 7 -22.37 18.02 5.78
N TRP A 8 -22.43 16.83 6.37
CA TRP A 8 -21.62 15.68 5.99
C TRP A 8 -21.93 15.23 4.56
N LEU A 9 -23.21 15.05 4.20
CA LEU A 9 -23.61 14.65 2.86
C LEU A 9 -23.21 15.71 1.82
N VAL A 10 -23.41 17.00 2.12
CA VAL A 10 -22.97 18.11 1.26
C VAL A 10 -21.45 18.09 1.09
N ALA A 11 -20.68 17.94 2.17
CA ALA A 11 -19.23 17.84 2.11
C ALA A 11 -18.77 16.63 1.27
N ALA A 12 -19.42 15.47 1.44
CA ALA A 12 -19.12 14.28 0.64
C ALA A 12 -19.35 14.54 -0.86
N VAL A 13 -20.48 15.13 -1.24
CA VAL A 13 -20.78 15.49 -2.63
C VAL A 13 -19.75 16.48 -3.18
N LEU A 14 -19.37 17.50 -2.40
CA LEU A 14 -18.37 18.49 -2.82
C LEU A 14 -16.99 17.87 -3.01
N ILE A 15 -16.56 17.00 -2.10
CA ILE A 15 -15.25 16.32 -2.20
C ILE A 15 -15.25 15.35 -3.39
N VAL A 16 -16.34 14.60 -3.61
CA VAL A 16 -16.48 13.74 -4.80
C VAL A 16 -16.44 14.58 -6.08
N GLY A 17 -17.18 15.70 -6.12
CA GLY A 17 -17.18 16.63 -7.24
C GLY A 17 -15.79 17.19 -7.53
N LEU A 18 -15.06 17.59 -6.49
CA LEU A 18 -13.67 18.06 -6.60
C LEU A 18 -12.76 16.94 -7.12
N ALA A 19 -12.88 15.72 -6.60
CA ALA A 19 -12.08 14.58 -7.03
C ALA A 19 -12.32 14.23 -8.51
N VAL A 20 -13.58 14.27 -8.96
CA VAL A 20 -13.98 14.11 -10.37
C VAL A 20 -13.42 15.24 -11.23
N LEU A 21 -13.49 16.49 -10.75
CA LEU A 21 -12.94 17.65 -11.46
C LEU A 21 -11.43 17.51 -11.63
N VAL A 22 -10.69 17.20 -10.56
CA VAL A 22 -9.24 16.96 -10.61
C VAL A 22 -8.91 15.81 -11.56
N GLY A 23 -9.63 14.69 -11.48
CA GLY A 23 -9.47 13.57 -12.40
C GLY A 23 -9.68 14.00 -13.86
N ARG A 24 -10.71 14.80 -14.14
CA ARG A 24 -11.01 15.31 -15.48
C ARG A 24 -9.94 16.28 -15.99
N VAL A 25 -9.44 17.18 -15.16
CA VAL A 25 -8.41 18.16 -15.53
C VAL A 25 -7.07 17.47 -15.81
N VAL A 26 -6.68 16.50 -14.98
CA VAL A 26 -5.37 15.84 -15.10
C VAL A 26 -5.35 14.78 -16.21
N THR A 27 -6.40 13.98 -16.34
CA THR A 27 -6.42 12.81 -17.24
C THR A 27 -7.35 12.96 -18.45
N GLY A 28 -8.15 14.03 -18.51
CA GLY A 28 -9.22 14.18 -19.49
C GLY A 28 -10.45 13.31 -19.22
N ARG A 29 -10.50 12.56 -18.11
CA ARG A 29 -11.57 11.59 -17.79
C ARG A 29 -12.14 11.80 -16.39
N VAL A 30 -13.45 11.69 -16.24
CA VAL A 30 -14.14 11.82 -14.94
C VAL A 30 -13.72 10.74 -13.93
N SER A 31 -13.33 9.57 -14.43
CA SER A 31 -12.82 8.44 -13.65
C SER A 31 -11.30 8.38 -13.61
N GLY A 32 -10.63 9.52 -13.85
CA GLY A 32 -9.17 9.62 -13.90
C GLY A 32 -8.47 9.41 -12.55
N LEU A 33 -9.16 9.68 -11.44
CA LEU A 33 -8.58 9.61 -10.10
C LEU A 33 -8.00 8.23 -9.73
N PRO A 34 -8.70 7.11 -9.95
CA PRO A 34 -8.13 5.78 -9.69
C PRO A 34 -7.15 5.28 -10.77
N VAL A 35 -6.80 6.09 -11.78
CA VAL A 35 -5.85 5.69 -12.83
C VAL A 35 -4.42 5.91 -12.32
N ASP A 36 -3.58 4.87 -12.38
CA ASP A 36 -2.18 4.93 -11.99
C ASP A 36 -1.25 5.40 -13.12
N ALA A 37 0.04 5.49 -12.81
CA ALA A 37 1.08 5.91 -13.76
C ALA A 37 1.23 4.98 -14.98
N ARG A 38 0.74 3.73 -14.90
CA ARG A 38 0.75 2.79 -16.03
C ARG A 38 -0.44 3.00 -16.97
N GLY A 39 -1.36 3.90 -16.61
CA GLY A 39 -2.59 4.16 -17.32
C GLY A 39 -3.72 3.21 -16.95
N ARG A 40 -3.62 2.45 -15.85
CA ARG A 40 -4.58 1.41 -15.42
C ARG A 40 -5.38 1.85 -14.21
N TYR A 41 -6.58 1.31 -14.02
CA TYR A 41 -7.27 1.44 -12.74
C TYR A 41 -6.53 0.68 -11.64
N SER A 42 -6.17 1.39 -10.58
CA SER A 42 -5.43 0.88 -9.43
C SER A 42 -6.33 0.78 -8.21
N LEU A 43 -6.34 -0.41 -7.59
CA LEU A 43 -7.11 -0.67 -6.39
C LEU A 43 -6.67 0.24 -5.25
N THR A 44 -5.36 0.39 -5.09
CA THR A 44 -4.76 1.24 -4.07
C THR A 44 -5.24 2.69 -4.18
N HIS A 45 -5.26 3.26 -5.39
CA HIS A 45 -5.73 4.63 -5.59
C HIS A 45 -7.22 4.76 -5.25
N LEU A 46 -8.03 3.77 -5.63
CA LEU A 46 -9.45 3.73 -5.27
C LEU A 46 -9.66 3.66 -3.75
N GLN A 47 -8.93 2.79 -3.06
CA GLN A 47 -9.03 2.63 -1.60
C GLN A 47 -8.65 3.92 -0.87
N ILE A 48 -7.55 4.55 -1.26
CA ILE A 48 -7.10 5.83 -0.69
C ILE A 48 -8.13 6.92 -0.93
N ALA A 49 -8.64 7.04 -2.16
CA ALA A 49 -9.66 8.02 -2.50
C ALA A 49 -10.94 7.82 -1.67
N LEU A 50 -11.41 6.57 -1.54
CA LEU A 50 -12.64 6.25 -0.81
C LEU A 50 -12.51 6.61 0.68
N TRP A 51 -11.42 6.20 1.33
CA TRP A 51 -11.17 6.55 2.74
C TRP A 51 -11.02 8.06 2.92
N THR A 52 -10.32 8.74 2.02
CA THR A 52 -10.17 10.20 2.07
C THR A 52 -11.52 10.90 1.99
N ILE A 53 -12.38 10.49 1.04
CA ILE A 53 -13.73 11.06 0.88
C ILE A 53 -14.54 10.86 2.16
N VAL A 54 -14.58 9.64 2.70
CA VAL A 54 -15.40 9.31 3.88
C VAL A 54 -14.93 10.08 5.11
N ILE A 55 -13.63 10.05 5.42
CA ILE A 55 -13.10 10.68 6.64
C ILE A 55 -13.13 12.21 6.54
N LEU A 56 -12.70 12.78 5.42
CA LEU A 56 -12.66 14.23 5.27
C LEU A 56 -14.07 14.82 5.23
N SER A 57 -15.02 14.17 4.54
CA SER A 57 -16.41 14.62 4.54
C SER A 57 -17.02 14.57 5.94
N LEU A 58 -16.70 13.54 6.73
CA LEU A 58 -17.19 13.42 8.10
C LEU A 58 -16.63 14.51 9.02
N ILE A 59 -15.31 14.76 8.95
CA ILE A 59 -14.65 15.85 9.68
C ILE A 59 -15.29 17.19 9.32
N MET A 60 -15.50 17.47 8.03
CA MET A 60 -16.15 18.70 7.57
C MET A 60 -17.60 18.79 8.05
N GLY A 61 -18.36 17.70 7.94
CA GLY A 61 -19.76 17.66 8.39
C GLY A 61 -19.91 17.88 9.89
N ALA A 62 -19.05 17.26 10.69
CA ALA A 62 -18.99 17.47 12.14
C ALA A 62 -18.61 18.92 12.47
N ALA A 63 -17.57 19.47 11.82
CA ALA A 63 -17.11 20.82 12.05
C ALA A 63 -18.16 21.89 11.71
N VAL A 64 -18.75 21.80 10.52
CA VAL A 64 -19.80 22.73 10.08
C VAL A 64 -21.06 22.57 10.93
N GLY A 65 -21.49 21.34 11.19
CA GLY A 65 -22.65 21.07 12.02
C GLY A 65 -22.51 21.62 13.44
N ARG A 66 -21.32 21.53 14.05
CA ARG A 66 -21.01 22.14 15.35
C ARG A 66 -21.00 23.67 15.26
N MET A 67 -20.41 24.24 14.21
CA MET A 67 -20.36 25.69 13.98
C MET A 67 -21.76 26.33 13.90
N VAL A 68 -22.71 25.66 13.21
CA VAL A 68 -24.11 26.12 13.09
C VAL A 68 -24.81 26.20 14.47
N HIS A 69 -24.33 25.44 15.46
CA HIS A 69 -24.84 25.46 16.82
C HIS A 69 -24.00 26.33 17.78
N GLY A 70 -23.08 27.16 17.27
CA GLY A 70 -22.23 28.04 18.08
C GLY A 70 -21.16 27.31 18.89
N LEU A 71 -20.85 26.06 18.54
CA LEU A 71 -19.83 25.25 19.21
C LEU A 71 -18.48 25.37 18.48
N PRO A 72 -17.34 25.12 19.16
CA PRO A 72 -16.05 25.02 18.52
C PRO A 72 -16.06 23.97 17.38
N PRO A 73 -15.75 24.35 16.12
CA PRO A 73 -15.87 23.45 14.97
C PRO A 73 -15.01 22.19 15.11
N LEU A 74 -13.76 22.34 15.56
CA LEU A 74 -12.81 21.23 15.77
C LEU A 74 -12.78 20.74 17.22
N GLY A 75 -13.80 21.07 18.02
CA GLY A 75 -13.89 20.65 19.43
C GLY A 75 -14.39 19.23 19.61
N PHE A 76 -13.93 18.28 18.80
CA PHE A 76 -14.25 16.86 18.88
C PHE A 76 -12.99 16.01 18.74
N HIS A 77 -13.01 14.81 19.32
CA HIS A 77 -11.89 13.88 19.33
C HIS A 77 -11.89 12.96 18.11
N ILE A 78 -10.72 12.75 17.52
CA ILE A 78 -10.46 11.77 16.48
C ILE A 78 -9.73 10.60 17.14
N PRO A 79 -10.34 9.40 17.24
CA PRO A 79 -9.71 8.25 17.88
C PRO A 79 -8.41 7.86 17.19
N GLY A 80 -7.40 7.45 17.97
CA GLY A 80 -6.11 7.00 17.44
C GLY A 80 -6.24 5.78 16.52
N GLU A 81 -7.26 4.96 16.74
CA GLU A 81 -7.59 3.79 15.94
C GLU A 81 -8.01 4.19 14.51
N LEU A 82 -8.74 5.29 14.36
CA LEU A 82 -9.11 5.80 13.05
C LEU A 82 -7.89 6.29 12.28
N LEU A 83 -6.98 6.99 12.97
CA LEU A 83 -5.70 7.42 12.41
C LEU A 83 -4.83 6.21 12.02
N ALA A 84 -4.86 5.13 12.82
CA ALA A 84 -4.17 3.89 12.49
C ALA A 84 -4.71 3.22 11.23
N VAL A 85 -6.04 3.14 11.05
CA VAL A 85 -6.65 2.63 9.80
C VAL A 85 -6.20 3.44 8.59
N MET A 86 -6.21 4.78 8.71
CA MET A 86 -5.76 5.67 7.66
C MET A 86 -4.26 5.46 7.36
N GLY A 87 -3.43 5.36 8.40
CA GLY A 87 -2.00 5.10 8.29
C GLY A 87 -1.68 3.77 7.62
N ILE A 88 -2.38 2.69 7.99
CA ILE A 88 -2.23 1.36 7.36
C ILE A 88 -2.62 1.43 5.88
N SER A 89 -3.76 2.06 5.56
CA SER A 89 -4.28 2.16 4.20
C SER A 89 -3.34 2.97 3.30
N LEU A 90 -2.89 4.13 3.77
CA LEU A 90 -1.97 5.02 3.06
C LEU A 90 -0.58 4.40 2.95
N GLY A 91 -0.02 3.91 4.06
CA GLY A 91 1.31 3.32 4.12
C GLY A 91 1.44 2.10 3.22
N SER A 92 0.45 1.20 3.24
CA SER A 92 0.41 0.05 2.33
C SER A 92 0.36 0.50 0.87
N GLY A 93 -0.37 1.57 0.57
CA GLY A 93 -0.48 2.09 -0.79
C GLY A 93 0.82 2.71 -1.31
N VAL A 94 1.57 3.41 -0.45
CA VAL A 94 2.90 3.91 -0.80
C VAL A 94 3.84 2.74 -1.05
N LEU A 95 3.87 1.75 -0.16
CA LEU A 95 4.72 0.56 -0.31
C LEU A 95 4.43 -0.20 -1.61
N THR A 96 3.17 -0.47 -1.93
CA THR A 96 2.84 -1.14 -3.20
C THR A 96 3.21 -0.31 -4.42
N THR A 97 3.08 1.01 -4.36
CA THR A 97 3.47 1.90 -5.46
C THR A 97 4.97 1.88 -5.69
N VAL A 98 5.78 1.90 -4.63
CA VAL A 98 7.25 1.79 -4.72
C VAL A 98 7.64 0.42 -5.27
N THR A 99 7.11 -0.68 -4.72
CA THR A 99 7.37 -2.04 -5.22
C THR A 99 7.03 -2.17 -6.71
N LYS A 100 5.89 -1.61 -7.12
CA LYS A 100 5.48 -1.57 -8.54
C LYS A 100 6.46 -0.79 -9.39
N ALA A 101 6.89 0.39 -8.95
CA ALA A 101 7.85 1.21 -9.70
C ALA A 101 9.23 0.52 -9.84
N THR A 102 9.72 -0.12 -8.79
CA THR A 102 10.97 -0.90 -8.82
C THR A 102 10.86 -2.07 -9.80
N LYS A 103 9.74 -2.78 -9.82
CA LYS A 103 9.48 -3.87 -10.77
C LYS A 103 9.36 -3.38 -12.21
N ASP A 104 8.67 -2.24 -12.43
CA ASP A 104 8.57 -1.62 -13.76
C ASP A 104 9.94 -1.24 -14.32
N ALA A 105 10.84 -0.77 -13.45
CA ALA A 105 12.21 -0.43 -13.83
C ALA A 105 13.04 -1.68 -14.12
N ALA A 106 12.89 -2.75 -13.33
CA ALA A 106 13.69 -3.96 -13.44
C ALA A 106 13.24 -4.92 -14.55
N ARG A 107 11.93 -5.04 -14.81
CA ARG A 107 11.33 -6.02 -15.74
C ARG A 107 10.12 -5.44 -16.50
N PRO A 108 10.31 -4.37 -17.29
CA PRO A 108 9.21 -3.70 -18.00
C PRO A 108 8.43 -4.63 -18.94
N GLU A 109 9.06 -5.68 -19.46
CA GLU A 109 8.46 -6.69 -20.35
C GLU A 109 7.48 -7.64 -19.64
N SER A 110 7.60 -7.78 -18.30
CA SER A 110 6.75 -8.66 -17.49
C SER A 110 5.48 -7.98 -16.99
N VAL A 111 5.40 -6.67 -17.15
CA VAL A 111 4.29 -5.85 -16.68
C VAL A 111 3.33 -5.64 -17.83
N ALA A 112 2.04 -5.90 -17.61
CA ALA A 112 1.02 -5.44 -18.54
C ALA A 112 0.92 -3.92 -18.42
N ALA A 113 1.83 -3.21 -19.08
CA ALA A 113 1.71 -1.80 -19.30
C ALA A 113 0.52 -1.61 -20.22
N SER A 114 -0.49 -0.93 -19.72
CA SER A 114 -1.68 -0.69 -20.49
C SER A 114 -1.42 0.36 -21.58
N ILE A 115 -0.28 1.05 -21.50
CA ILE A 115 0.28 1.84 -22.59
C ILE A 115 1.76 1.49 -22.65
N PRO A 116 2.28 0.77 -23.67
CA PRO A 116 3.72 0.63 -23.83
C PRO A 116 4.33 2.03 -23.81
N LYS A 117 5.43 2.23 -23.08
CA LYS A 117 6.18 3.51 -23.01
C LYS A 117 6.50 4.09 -24.41
N ARG A 118 6.45 3.25 -25.46
CA ARG A 118 6.50 3.62 -26.89
C ARG A 118 5.33 4.48 -27.40
N LEU A 119 4.15 4.45 -26.77
CA LEU A 119 3.00 5.28 -27.14
C LEU A 119 3.04 6.70 -26.52
N MET A 120 3.95 6.95 -25.57
CA MET A 120 4.26 8.30 -25.08
C MET A 120 5.06 9.11 -26.11
N ASP A 121 5.67 8.45 -27.10
CA ASP A 121 6.14 9.11 -28.32
C ASP A 121 4.92 9.35 -29.24
N LYS A 122 4.16 10.41 -28.91
CA LYS A 122 2.93 10.82 -29.62
C LYS A 122 3.11 11.01 -31.12
N SER A 123 4.36 11.05 -31.61
CA SER A 123 4.69 11.27 -33.01
C SER A 123 4.47 10.05 -33.93
N ARG A 124 4.28 8.84 -33.37
CA ARG A 124 4.27 7.59 -34.16
C ARG A 124 2.97 6.79 -34.20
N LEU A 125 1.91 7.25 -33.52
CA LEU A 125 0.62 6.56 -33.53
C LEU A 125 -0.39 7.26 -34.40
N THR A 126 -1.21 6.46 -35.08
CA THR A 126 -2.41 6.98 -35.70
C THR A 126 -3.43 7.38 -34.61
N THR A 127 -4.26 8.38 -34.91
CA THR A 127 -5.36 8.81 -34.01
C THR A 127 -6.33 7.67 -33.69
N ALA A 128 -6.43 6.66 -34.57
CA ALA A 128 -7.26 5.47 -34.39
C ALA A 128 -6.70 4.52 -33.31
N GLU A 129 -5.38 4.25 -33.32
CA GLU A 129 -4.74 3.38 -32.32
C GLU A 129 -4.74 4.00 -30.91
N GLN A 130 -4.59 5.33 -30.82
CA GLN A 130 -4.76 6.06 -29.56
C GLN A 130 -6.21 6.05 -29.07
N ALA A 131 -7.19 6.03 -29.97
CA ALA A 131 -8.61 6.02 -29.63
C ALA A 131 -9.12 4.65 -29.16
N GLU A 132 -8.50 3.56 -29.62
CA GLU A 132 -8.90 2.20 -29.27
C GLU A 132 -8.48 1.80 -27.84
N TRP A 133 -7.39 2.39 -27.34
CA TRP A 133 -6.86 2.00 -26.04
C TRP A 133 -7.50 2.78 -24.87
N ARG A 134 -8.46 2.12 -24.19
CA ARG A 134 -9.16 2.64 -23.00
C ARG A 134 -8.96 1.71 -21.81
N PRO A 135 -8.48 2.22 -20.65
CA PRO A 135 -8.42 1.44 -19.43
C PRO A 135 -9.84 1.03 -19.05
N ARG A 136 -9.97 -0.24 -18.68
CA ARG A 136 -11.24 -0.83 -18.28
C ARG A 136 -11.28 -0.85 -16.76
N PHE A 137 -12.40 -0.41 -16.18
CA PHE A 137 -12.55 -0.37 -14.73
C PHE A 137 -12.24 -1.73 -14.08
N TRP A 138 -12.65 -2.83 -14.72
CA TRP A 138 -12.42 -4.20 -14.25
C TRP A 138 -10.94 -4.60 -14.11
N GLN A 139 -10.00 -3.85 -14.72
CA GLN A 139 -8.55 -4.08 -14.55
C GLN A 139 -8.09 -3.91 -13.10
N ILE A 140 -8.87 -3.20 -12.29
CA ILE A 140 -8.66 -3.12 -10.84
C ILE A 140 -8.60 -4.48 -10.16
N TYR A 141 -9.26 -5.50 -10.73
CA TYR A 141 -9.30 -6.87 -10.22
C TYR A 141 -8.36 -7.82 -10.97
N MET A 142 -7.70 -7.38 -12.03
CA MET A 142 -6.89 -8.26 -12.87
C MET A 142 -5.43 -8.32 -12.40
N GLN A 143 -4.73 -9.40 -12.76
CA GLN A 143 -3.29 -9.49 -12.61
C GLN A 143 -2.59 -8.40 -13.44
N GLU A 144 -1.50 -7.86 -12.89
CA GLU A 144 -0.72 -6.77 -13.50
C GLU A 144 0.60 -7.25 -14.10
N GLU A 145 1.05 -8.45 -13.72
CA GLU A 145 2.38 -8.98 -14.02
C GLU A 145 2.28 -10.47 -14.39
N GLY A 146 3.23 -10.93 -15.20
CA GLY A 146 3.37 -12.34 -15.59
C GLY A 146 2.56 -12.72 -16.82
N THR A 147 2.57 -14.01 -17.15
CA THR A 147 1.94 -14.58 -18.37
C THR A 147 0.46 -14.22 -18.50
N PHE A 148 -0.27 -14.19 -17.39
CA PHE A 148 -1.73 -14.02 -17.35
C PHE A 148 -2.17 -12.59 -16.97
N ALA A 149 -1.27 -11.61 -17.11
CA ALA A 149 -1.61 -10.22 -16.82
C ALA A 149 -2.75 -9.74 -17.74
N ASP A 150 -3.72 -9.01 -17.19
CA ASP A 150 -5.00 -8.65 -17.82
C ASP A 150 -5.95 -9.81 -18.21
N GLU A 151 -5.56 -11.07 -18.01
CA GLU A 151 -6.37 -12.24 -18.38
C GLU A 151 -7.05 -12.88 -17.17
N VAL A 152 -6.38 -12.86 -16.02
CA VAL A 152 -6.84 -13.55 -14.81
C VAL A 152 -7.15 -12.56 -13.69
N VAL A 153 -8.19 -12.88 -12.93
CA VAL A 153 -8.56 -12.14 -11.71
C VAL A 153 -7.52 -12.42 -10.61
N ASP A 154 -6.97 -11.34 -10.05
CA ASP A 154 -6.14 -11.35 -8.87
C ASP A 154 -7.04 -11.46 -7.63
N ILE A 155 -7.09 -12.67 -7.04
CA ILE A 155 -7.91 -12.97 -5.85
C ILE A 155 -7.55 -12.05 -4.68
N GLY A 156 -6.27 -11.73 -4.50
CA GLY A 156 -5.81 -10.85 -3.42
C GLY A 156 -6.33 -9.42 -3.58
N LYS A 157 -6.37 -8.90 -4.80
CA LYS A 157 -7.02 -7.60 -5.09
C LYS A 157 -8.51 -7.65 -4.84
N LEU A 158 -9.19 -8.71 -5.29
CA LEU A 158 -10.63 -8.86 -5.05
C LEU A 158 -10.95 -8.90 -3.56
N GLN A 159 -10.21 -9.69 -2.78
CA GLN A 159 -10.34 -9.78 -1.34
C GLN A 159 -10.15 -8.41 -0.67
N ASN A 160 -9.09 -7.68 -1.02
CA ASN A 160 -8.84 -6.35 -0.47
C ASN A 160 -9.91 -5.32 -0.83
N PHE A 161 -10.43 -5.38 -2.06
CA PHE A 161 -11.55 -4.53 -2.46
C PHE A 161 -12.79 -4.82 -1.61
N LEU A 162 -13.17 -6.09 -1.46
CA LEU A 162 -14.33 -6.50 -0.67
C LEU A 162 -14.19 -6.11 0.79
N ILE A 163 -13.00 -6.33 1.39
CA ILE A 163 -12.71 -5.88 2.74
C ILE A 163 -12.91 -4.37 2.83
N THR A 164 -12.30 -3.59 1.93
CA THR A 164 -12.43 -2.13 1.96
C THR A 164 -13.89 -1.68 1.89
N LEU A 165 -14.69 -2.27 1.00
CA LEU A 165 -16.10 -1.94 0.85
C LEU A 165 -16.90 -2.22 2.12
N VAL A 166 -16.71 -3.40 2.72
CA VAL A 166 -17.36 -3.78 3.98
C VAL A 166 -16.97 -2.82 5.10
N LEU A 167 -15.71 -2.40 5.16
CA LEU A 167 -15.23 -1.49 6.19
C LEU A 167 -15.76 -0.09 6.07
N VAL A 168 -15.77 0.45 4.86
CA VAL A 168 -16.35 1.78 4.63
C VAL A 168 -17.84 1.77 4.97
N LEU A 169 -18.56 0.71 4.60
CA LEU A 169 -19.98 0.57 4.95
C LEU A 169 -20.19 0.46 6.46
N ALA A 170 -19.47 -0.45 7.13
CA ALA A 170 -19.56 -0.65 8.57
C ALA A 170 -19.21 0.63 9.34
N TYR A 171 -18.18 1.35 8.91
CA TYR A 171 -17.79 2.62 9.52
C TYR A 171 -18.86 3.71 9.31
N THR A 172 -19.43 3.81 8.10
CA THR A 172 -20.54 4.73 7.81
C THR A 172 -21.75 4.47 8.71
N VAL A 173 -22.08 3.19 8.93
CA VAL A 173 -23.17 2.79 9.86
C VAL A 173 -22.81 3.14 11.31
N ALA A 174 -21.58 2.89 11.74
CA ALA A 174 -21.13 3.24 13.09
C ALA A 174 -21.20 4.76 13.34
N VAL A 175 -20.83 5.57 12.35
CA VAL A 175 -20.96 7.03 12.38
C VAL A 175 -22.41 7.45 12.49
N TRP A 176 -23.28 6.84 11.69
CA TRP A 176 -24.72 7.11 11.76
C TRP A 176 -25.29 6.81 13.14
N GLN A 177 -24.97 5.64 13.70
CA GLN A 177 -25.40 5.25 15.05
C GLN A 177 -24.87 6.20 16.13
N ALA A 178 -23.61 6.63 16.04
CA ALA A 178 -23.04 7.59 16.98
C ALA A 178 -23.72 8.97 16.90
N LEU A 179 -24.05 9.43 15.69
CA LEU A 179 -24.78 10.69 15.49
C LEU A 179 -26.23 10.61 16.02
N ASP A 180 -26.90 9.49 15.81
CA ASP A 180 -28.24 9.22 16.32
C ASP A 180 -28.26 9.16 17.86
N ALA A 181 -27.34 8.40 18.45
CA ALA A 181 -27.18 8.29 19.90
C ALA A 181 -26.85 9.62 20.58
N ALA A 182 -26.05 10.48 19.93
CA ALA A 182 -25.76 11.82 20.44
C ALA A 182 -27.02 12.72 20.47
N GLY A 183 -27.93 12.57 19.50
CA GLY A 183 -29.17 13.35 19.33
C GLY A 183 -28.97 14.85 19.01
N THR A 184 -27.87 15.45 19.44
CA THR A 184 -27.54 16.87 19.30
C THR A 184 -26.08 17.05 18.90
N ALA A 185 -25.75 18.18 18.26
CA ALA A 185 -24.36 18.46 17.87
C ALA A 185 -23.43 18.65 19.08
N ALA A 186 -23.96 19.15 20.20
CA ALA A 186 -23.20 19.36 21.43
C ALA A 186 -22.71 18.05 22.06
N LYS A 187 -23.52 16.99 21.96
CA LYS A 187 -23.21 15.66 22.50
C LYS A 187 -22.38 14.79 21.55
N PHE A 188 -22.15 15.24 20.32
CA PHE A 188 -21.26 14.54 19.38
C PHE A 188 -19.84 15.10 19.53
N ASP A 189 -19.07 14.48 20.42
CA ASP A 189 -17.75 14.92 20.85
C ASP A 189 -16.61 14.00 20.40
N ALA A 190 -16.90 12.85 19.79
CA ALA A 190 -15.90 11.95 19.22
C ALA A 190 -16.41 11.23 17.97
N LEU A 191 -15.50 10.96 17.03
CA LEU A 191 -15.79 10.01 15.94
C LEU A 191 -15.77 8.57 16.48
N PRO A 192 -16.46 7.61 15.85
CA PRO A 192 -16.36 6.20 16.24
C PRO A 192 -14.93 5.69 16.06
N GLY A 193 -14.43 5.00 17.09
CA GLY A 193 -13.17 4.25 17.02
C GLY A 193 -13.39 2.87 16.40
N PHE A 194 -12.29 2.19 16.09
CA PHE A 194 -12.30 0.78 15.71
C PHE A 194 -11.89 -0.10 16.89
N ALA A 195 -12.33 -1.36 16.89
CA ALA A 195 -11.81 -2.34 17.84
C ALA A 195 -10.33 -2.63 17.57
N GLY A 196 -9.51 -2.80 18.61
CA GLY A 196 -8.09 -3.10 18.45
C GLY A 196 -7.81 -4.39 17.69
N SER A 197 -8.57 -5.46 17.96
CA SER A 197 -8.49 -6.73 17.22
C SER A 197 -8.78 -6.56 15.73
N PHE A 198 -9.69 -5.65 15.40
CA PHE A 198 -10.03 -5.31 14.04
C PHE A 198 -8.87 -4.61 13.32
N LEU A 199 -8.18 -3.67 13.98
CA LEU A 199 -6.97 -3.04 13.45
C LEU A 199 -5.87 -4.06 13.18
N THR A 200 -5.67 -5.01 14.09
CA THR A 200 -4.68 -6.08 13.90
C THR A 200 -4.99 -6.92 12.66
N LEU A 201 -6.25 -7.34 12.49
CA LEU A 201 -6.66 -8.09 11.30
C LEU A 201 -6.47 -7.28 10.02
N LEU A 202 -6.79 -5.99 10.04
CA LEU A 202 -6.59 -5.09 8.91
C LEU A 202 -5.09 -4.98 8.56
N ALA A 203 -4.24 -4.75 9.56
CA ALA A 203 -2.80 -4.66 9.39
C ALA A 203 -2.21 -5.94 8.81
N VAL A 204 -2.62 -7.11 9.33
CA VAL A 204 -2.19 -8.42 8.81
C VAL A 204 -2.67 -8.63 7.38
N SER A 205 -3.92 -8.30 7.05
CA SER A 205 -4.46 -8.43 5.69
C SER A 205 -3.68 -7.55 4.70
N HIS A 206 -3.40 -6.30 5.07
CA HIS A 206 -2.63 -5.38 4.24
C HIS A 206 -1.17 -5.80 4.11
N GLY A 207 -0.54 -6.24 5.21
CA GLY A 207 0.82 -6.75 5.22
C GLY A 207 0.97 -7.98 4.33
N ALA A 208 0.05 -8.96 4.45
CA ALA A 208 0.03 -10.15 3.62
C ALA A 208 -0.15 -9.81 2.12
N TYR A 209 -1.01 -8.84 1.81
CA TYR A 209 -1.17 -8.37 0.43
C TYR A 209 0.10 -7.74 -0.14
N VAL A 210 0.74 -6.85 0.62
CA VAL A 210 2.00 -6.22 0.21
C VAL A 210 3.08 -7.29 0.04
N ALA A 211 3.17 -8.23 0.98
CA ALA A 211 4.11 -9.35 0.94
C ALA A 211 3.93 -10.20 -0.33
N ALA A 212 2.70 -10.54 -0.68
CA ALA A 212 2.38 -11.31 -1.89
C ALA A 212 2.73 -10.55 -3.19
N LYS A 213 2.90 -9.22 -3.12
CA LYS A 213 3.32 -8.39 -4.25
C LYS A 213 4.82 -8.23 -4.38
N ILE A 214 5.63 -8.69 -3.43
CA ILE A 214 7.09 -8.58 -3.49
C ILE A 214 7.67 -9.50 -4.58
N PRO A 215 7.35 -10.81 -4.63
CA PRO A 215 7.92 -11.68 -5.66
C PRO A 215 7.47 -11.25 -7.06
N PRO A 216 8.37 -11.21 -8.05
CA PRO A 216 7.99 -10.99 -9.44
C PRO A 216 7.18 -12.18 -9.95
N GLN A 217 6.09 -11.92 -10.69
CA GLN A 217 5.37 -12.99 -11.36
C GLN A 217 6.18 -13.49 -12.58
N PRO A 218 6.27 -14.82 -12.80
CA PRO A 218 6.99 -15.36 -13.94
C PRO A 218 6.25 -15.11 -15.25
N GLY A 219 7.04 -15.00 -16.32
CA GLY A 219 6.54 -14.85 -17.69
C GLY A 219 6.34 -13.40 -18.13
N THR A 220 5.99 -13.26 -19.40
CA THR A 220 5.62 -11.99 -20.04
C THR A 220 4.16 -12.10 -20.47
N PRO A 221 3.35 -11.04 -20.34
CA PRO A 221 1.96 -11.07 -20.80
C PRO A 221 1.88 -11.54 -22.25
N ASP A 222 0.90 -12.38 -22.59
CA ASP A 222 0.64 -12.79 -23.97
C ASP A 222 -0.03 -11.63 -24.73
N THR A 223 0.74 -10.56 -24.93
CA THR A 223 0.32 -9.50 -25.82
C THR A 223 0.39 -10.07 -27.23
N ASN A 224 -0.74 -10.47 -27.80
CA ASN A 224 -0.93 -10.63 -29.24
C ASN A 224 -0.67 -9.31 -30.04
N LEU A 225 0.04 -8.33 -29.44
CA LEU A 225 0.76 -7.25 -30.11
C LEU A 225 1.91 -7.88 -30.90
N SER A 226 1.72 -7.91 -32.22
CA SER A 226 2.44 -8.73 -33.19
C SER A 226 3.96 -8.88 -32.98
N GLU A 227 4.48 -10.07 -33.27
CA GLU A 227 5.92 -10.38 -33.38
C GLU A 227 6.74 -9.36 -34.23
N ARG A 228 6.09 -8.56 -35.09
CA ARG A 228 6.73 -7.49 -35.87
C ARG A 228 7.37 -6.42 -34.98
N ASP A 229 6.86 -6.16 -33.78
CA ASP A 229 7.41 -5.13 -32.88
C ASP A 229 8.60 -5.63 -32.05
N ARG A 230 8.72 -6.95 -31.85
CA ARG A 230 9.87 -7.57 -31.15
C ARG A 230 11.16 -7.50 -31.98
N LYS A 231 11.08 -7.49 -33.32
CA LYS A 231 12.26 -7.45 -34.20
C LYS A 231 13.01 -6.10 -34.22
N VAL A 232 12.42 -5.03 -33.70
CA VAL A 232 13.05 -3.68 -33.68
C VAL A 232 13.69 -3.37 -32.31
N ALA A 233 13.45 -4.18 -31.28
CA ALA A 233 14.11 -4.04 -29.98
C ALA A 233 15.34 -4.96 -29.80
N GLY A 234 15.54 -5.90 -30.72
CA GLY A 234 16.67 -6.84 -30.68
C GLY A 234 17.90 -6.33 -31.42
N SER A 235 18.64 -5.38 -30.83
CA SER A 235 20.06 -5.19 -31.16
C SER A 235 20.84 -4.47 -30.06
N VAL A 236 20.73 -4.93 -28.81
CA VAL A 236 21.87 -4.92 -27.89
C VAL A 236 21.83 -6.23 -27.11
N PRO A 237 22.74 -7.19 -27.35
CA PRO A 237 22.88 -8.32 -26.46
C PRO A 237 23.48 -7.80 -25.16
N VAL A 238 22.65 -7.52 -24.17
CA VAL A 238 23.10 -7.51 -22.77
C VAL A 238 23.02 -8.96 -22.32
N ALA A 239 24.17 -9.59 -22.14
CA ALA A 239 24.28 -10.85 -21.44
C ALA A 239 23.86 -10.60 -19.98
N ALA A 240 22.56 -10.73 -19.70
CA ALA A 240 22.04 -10.73 -18.36
C ALA A 240 22.05 -12.18 -17.86
N GLU A 241 23.00 -12.50 -16.99
CA GLU A 241 22.83 -13.64 -16.10
C GLU A 241 21.62 -13.38 -15.18
N PRO A 242 20.80 -14.40 -14.88
CA PRO A 242 19.59 -14.22 -14.10
C PRO A 242 19.93 -14.02 -12.62
N HIS A 243 19.95 -12.77 -12.15
CA HIS A 243 19.93 -12.48 -10.72
C HIS A 243 18.52 -12.70 -10.14
N GLY A 244 18.45 -13.47 -9.06
CA GLY A 244 17.27 -14.13 -8.52
C GLY A 244 16.14 -13.21 -8.04
N ALA A 245 14.92 -13.73 -8.14
CA ALA A 245 13.70 -13.17 -7.56
C ALA A 245 13.81 -13.01 -6.02
N LEU A 246 13.21 -11.93 -5.49
CA LEU A 246 13.03 -11.76 -4.04
C LEU A 246 12.00 -12.78 -3.51
N GLY A 247 12.37 -13.56 -2.50
CA GLY A 247 11.53 -14.59 -1.87
C GLY A 247 10.53 -14.07 -0.81
N PRO A 248 9.67 -14.95 -0.26
CA PRO A 248 8.56 -14.60 0.66
C PRO A 248 9.02 -14.02 2.01
N ILE A 249 8.19 -13.15 2.61
CA ILE A 249 8.38 -12.66 3.98
C ILE A 249 8.25 -13.83 4.96
N ALA A 250 9.30 -14.08 5.73
CA ALA A 250 9.31 -15.09 6.78
C ALA A 250 9.20 -14.43 8.15
N GLU A 251 8.29 -14.92 8.98
CA GLU A 251 8.19 -14.53 10.39
C GLU A 251 9.33 -15.20 11.16
N TRP A 252 10.19 -14.40 11.77
CA TRP A 252 11.28 -14.90 12.60
C TRP A 252 10.80 -15.03 14.05
N SER A 253 10.99 -16.22 14.62
CA SER A 253 10.86 -16.51 16.05
C SER A 253 12.08 -17.31 16.49
N ASP A 254 12.35 -17.39 17.80
CA ASP A 254 13.46 -18.18 18.35
C ASP A 254 13.42 -19.67 17.95
N VAL A 255 12.29 -20.12 17.38
CA VAL A 255 12.03 -21.51 16.96
C VAL A 255 12.34 -21.75 15.47
N ASN A 256 12.35 -20.71 14.63
CA ASN A 256 12.63 -20.83 13.18
C ASN A 256 13.95 -20.14 12.82
N PRO A 257 15.03 -20.89 12.53
CA PRO A 257 16.32 -20.30 12.23
C PRO A 257 16.25 -19.48 10.95
N ILE A 258 16.85 -18.28 10.96
CA ILE A 258 16.79 -17.33 9.84
C ILE A 258 17.43 -17.85 8.54
N SER A 259 18.21 -18.94 8.60
CA SER A 259 18.64 -19.71 7.43
C SER A 259 17.47 -20.28 6.61
N SER A 260 16.28 -20.37 7.19
CA SER A 260 15.03 -20.73 6.49
C SER A 260 14.39 -19.56 5.73
N VAL A 261 14.90 -18.33 5.88
CA VAL A 261 14.37 -17.13 5.22
C VAL A 261 14.92 -17.03 3.79
N PRO A 262 14.06 -17.05 2.76
CA PRO A 262 14.52 -17.06 1.37
C PRO A 262 15.29 -15.79 0.97
N ARG A 263 16.20 -15.92 0.00
CA ARG A 263 16.96 -14.79 -0.55
C ARG A 263 15.99 -13.68 -1.02
N GLY A 264 16.23 -12.45 -0.58
CA GLY A 264 15.44 -11.29 -0.96
C GLY A 264 14.16 -11.05 -0.16
N ALA A 265 13.87 -11.87 0.84
CA ALA A 265 12.83 -11.56 1.81
C ALA A 265 13.24 -10.35 2.68
N ALA A 266 12.26 -9.53 3.05
CA ALA A 266 12.42 -8.56 4.13
C ALA A 266 12.29 -9.30 5.47
N LEU A 267 13.21 -9.03 6.40
CA LEU A 267 13.11 -9.55 7.76
C LEU A 267 12.35 -8.54 8.63
N GLY A 268 11.22 -8.96 9.20
CA GLY A 268 10.53 -8.21 10.24
C GLY A 268 10.95 -8.70 11.62
N VAL A 269 11.45 -7.81 12.47
CA VAL A 269 11.65 -8.09 13.90
C VAL A 269 10.48 -7.48 14.66
N VAL A 270 9.75 -8.29 15.44
CA VAL A 270 8.64 -7.83 16.26
C VAL A 270 9.02 -7.96 17.73
N ASP A 271 8.74 -6.92 18.53
CA ASP A 271 8.96 -6.95 19.98
C ASP A 271 7.84 -6.22 20.73
N ALA A 272 7.63 -6.56 22.00
CA ALA A 272 6.62 -5.91 22.84
C ALA A 272 7.06 -4.54 23.35
N LYS A 273 8.37 -4.27 23.35
CA LYS A 273 8.97 -3.00 23.81
C LYS A 273 9.51 -2.19 22.62
N PRO A 274 9.61 -0.86 22.73
CA PRO A 274 10.33 -0.06 21.75
C PRO A 274 11.80 -0.50 21.70
N PHE A 275 12.34 -0.68 20.50
CA PHE A 275 13.73 -1.06 20.31
C PHE A 275 14.38 -0.32 19.13
N GLU A 276 15.69 -0.12 19.22
CA GLU A 276 16.55 0.17 18.07
C GLU A 276 17.15 -1.14 17.58
N LEU A 277 17.01 -1.41 16.28
CA LEU A 277 17.64 -2.53 15.61
C LEU A 277 18.90 -2.03 14.92
N ASN A 278 20.07 -2.49 15.36
CA ASN A 278 21.27 -2.35 14.55
C ASN A 278 21.58 -3.65 13.83
N TRP A 279 21.99 -3.55 12.57
CA TRP A 279 22.46 -4.69 11.80
C TRP A 279 23.63 -4.32 10.90
N ARG A 280 24.41 -5.32 10.52
CA ARG A 280 25.43 -5.25 9.46
C ARG A 280 25.58 -6.62 8.82
N PHE A 281 25.92 -6.67 7.53
CA PHE A 281 26.04 -7.94 6.81
C PHE A 281 27.45 -8.56 6.88
N SER A 282 28.45 -7.74 7.20
CA SER A 282 29.81 -8.20 7.47
C SER A 282 30.49 -7.33 8.53
N ALA A 283 31.57 -7.83 9.13
CA ALA A 283 32.34 -7.05 10.10
C ALA A 283 33.02 -5.80 9.49
N ALA A 284 33.21 -5.79 8.16
CA ALA A 284 33.82 -4.70 7.42
C ALA A 284 32.84 -3.57 7.07
N GLU A 285 31.53 -3.84 7.12
CA GLU A 285 30.49 -2.86 6.85
C GLU A 285 30.15 -2.01 8.08
N PRO A 286 29.76 -0.74 7.89
CA PRO A 286 29.23 0.08 8.96
C PRO A 286 27.89 -0.49 9.44
N TRP A 287 27.65 -0.35 10.75
CA TRP A 287 26.35 -0.64 11.32
C TRP A 287 25.27 0.24 10.68
N GLN A 288 24.18 -0.39 10.31
CA GLN A 288 22.92 0.24 9.95
C GLN A 288 22.01 0.21 11.18
N THR A 289 21.14 1.21 11.32
CA THR A 289 20.21 1.35 12.44
C THR A 289 18.80 1.64 11.92
N ALA A 290 17.81 1.01 12.53
CA ALA A 290 16.40 1.30 12.33
C ALA A 290 15.69 1.33 13.68
N GLU A 291 14.91 2.38 13.90
CA GLU A 291 14.01 2.46 15.03
C GLU A 291 12.75 1.64 14.75
N ALA A 292 12.36 0.82 15.72
CA ALA A 292 11.15 0.03 15.60
C ALA A 292 9.91 0.94 15.68
N THR A 293 9.02 0.82 14.70
CA THR A 293 7.77 1.57 14.66
C THR A 293 6.71 0.84 15.47
N ARG A 294 5.99 1.56 16.32
CA ARG A 294 4.86 1.00 17.07
C ARG A 294 3.74 0.62 16.11
N VAL A 295 3.37 -0.67 16.07
CA VAL A 295 2.32 -1.22 15.21
C VAL A 295 1.08 -1.68 15.99
N GLY A 296 1.14 -1.64 17.33
CA GLY A 296 0.02 -1.98 18.21
C GLY A 296 0.21 -1.47 19.64
N LYS A 297 -0.69 -1.84 20.55
CA LYS A 297 -0.62 -1.42 21.96
C LYS A 297 0.70 -1.86 22.60
N ASP A 298 1.12 -3.08 22.32
CA ASP A 298 2.31 -3.73 22.90
C ASP A 298 3.12 -4.43 21.80
N SER A 299 3.32 -3.75 20.65
CA SER A 299 4.07 -4.33 19.53
C SER A 299 4.79 -3.25 18.72
N TYR A 300 6.06 -3.50 18.46
CA TYR A 300 6.99 -2.67 17.70
C TYR A 300 7.60 -3.51 16.59
N LEU A 301 7.82 -2.92 15.42
CA LEU A 301 8.29 -3.61 14.22
C LEU A 301 9.43 -2.82 13.56
N ALA A 302 10.52 -3.50 13.27
CA ALA A 302 11.61 -2.99 12.43
C ALA A 302 11.81 -3.90 11.22
N PHE A 303 12.05 -3.31 10.05
CA PHE A 303 12.31 -4.04 8.81
C PHE A 303 13.78 -3.95 8.42
N VAL A 304 14.35 -5.07 7.98
CA VAL A 304 15.67 -5.13 7.36
C VAL A 304 15.52 -5.56 5.91
N SER A 305 15.96 -4.70 4.99
CA SER A 305 15.98 -4.98 3.56
C SER A 305 17.37 -5.43 3.12
N ARG A 306 17.41 -6.43 2.23
CA ARG A 306 18.62 -6.99 1.62
C ARG A 306 18.78 -6.47 0.19
N GLU A 307 18.95 -5.17 0.00
CA GLU A 307 19.39 -4.64 -1.29
C GLU A 307 20.93 -4.59 -1.33
N GLY A 308 21.55 -5.32 -2.28
CA GLY A 308 22.95 -5.12 -2.65
C GLY A 308 24.02 -6.02 -2.00
N ALA A 309 23.65 -7.05 -1.23
CA ALA A 309 24.63 -7.93 -0.57
C ALA A 309 24.78 -9.28 -1.31
N ASP A 310 25.92 -9.45 -2.00
CA ASP A 310 26.35 -10.70 -2.65
C ASP A 310 27.21 -11.57 -1.71
N GLY A 311 26.91 -12.87 -1.59
CA GLY A 311 27.73 -13.86 -0.87
C GLY A 311 27.20 -14.36 0.47
N ARG A 312 28.07 -15.05 1.23
CA ARG A 312 27.82 -15.51 2.60
C ARG A 312 27.81 -14.30 3.53
N ILE A 313 26.69 -14.06 4.19
CA ILE A 313 26.43 -12.86 4.97
C ILE A 313 26.20 -13.24 6.42
N GLU A 314 27.03 -12.70 7.32
CA GLU A 314 26.88 -12.86 8.76
C GLU A 314 26.12 -11.65 9.30
N VAL A 315 24.79 -11.78 9.45
CA VAL A 315 23.98 -10.68 9.99
C VAL A 315 24.11 -10.64 11.51
N THR A 316 24.84 -9.66 12.03
CA THR A 316 24.85 -9.42 13.48
C THR A 316 23.73 -8.44 13.81
N PHE A 317 22.84 -8.79 14.73
CA PHE A 317 21.84 -7.87 15.25
C PHE A 317 22.18 -7.45 16.67
N THR A 318 21.92 -6.20 17.00
CA THR A 318 21.84 -5.78 18.40
C THR A 318 20.55 -5.02 18.61
N ARG A 319 19.81 -5.40 19.64
CA ARG A 319 18.62 -4.68 20.08
C ARG A 319 19.00 -3.78 21.26
N ARG A 320 18.58 -2.52 21.20
CA ARG A 320 18.64 -1.62 22.35
C ARG A 320 17.24 -1.27 22.79
N TYR A 321 16.96 -1.43 24.08
CA TYR A 321 15.76 -0.88 24.69
C TYR A 321 16.10 0.49 25.29
N PRO A 322 15.61 1.60 24.71
CA PRO A 322 16.01 2.94 25.14
C PRO A 322 15.74 3.21 26.63
N ALA A 323 14.64 2.67 27.15
CA ALA A 323 14.24 2.83 28.55
C ALA A 323 15.19 2.16 29.55
N GLU A 324 15.90 1.10 29.13
CA GLU A 324 16.77 0.30 30.00
C GLU A 324 18.25 0.65 29.79
N ASN A 325 18.55 1.48 28.79
CA ASN A 325 19.91 1.83 28.32
C ASN A 325 20.85 0.62 28.22
N ARG A 326 20.27 -0.56 27.93
CA ARG A 326 20.96 -1.82 27.86
C ARG A 326 20.91 -2.32 26.42
N TRP A 327 22.08 -2.69 25.92
CA TRP A 327 22.19 -3.46 24.69
C TRP A 327 22.02 -4.93 25.03
N GLU A 328 21.04 -5.56 24.41
CA GLU A 328 20.98 -7.01 24.37
C GLU A 328 21.64 -7.46 23.07
N GLN A 329 22.88 -7.94 23.22
CA GLN A 329 23.69 -8.40 22.10
C GLN A 329 23.32 -9.85 21.78
N GLY A 330 22.45 -10.04 20.79
CA GLY A 330 22.22 -11.34 20.16
C GLY A 330 23.21 -11.53 19.01
N THR A 331 24.38 -12.12 19.27
CA THR A 331 25.29 -12.47 18.17
C THR A 331 24.81 -13.77 17.55
N HIS A 332 24.04 -13.68 16.48
CA HIS A 332 23.65 -14.85 15.70
C HIS A 332 24.47 -14.89 14.42
N LYS A 333 25.44 -15.80 14.38
CA LYS A 333 26.18 -16.08 13.16
C LYS A 333 25.29 -16.91 12.25
N VAL A 334 24.99 -16.36 11.09
CA VAL A 334 24.16 -17.03 10.10
C VAL A 334 25.02 -17.26 8.88
N THR A 335 25.13 -18.52 8.45
CA THR A 335 25.70 -18.85 7.15
C THR A 335 24.51 -19.11 6.23
N VAL A 336 24.24 -18.18 5.32
CA VAL A 336 23.30 -18.42 4.21
C VAL A 336 24.10 -19.10 3.11
N ASP A 337 24.00 -20.43 3.00
CA ASP A 337 24.63 -21.16 1.90
C ASP A 337 23.83 -20.98 0.59
N GLY A 338 24.56 -21.13 -0.52
CA GLY A 338 24.16 -21.04 -1.93
C GLY A 338 22.70 -21.34 -2.23
#